data_AF-A0A3N5NZS4-F1
#
_entry.id   AF-A0A3N5NZS4-F1
#
_cell.length_a   1.000
_cell.length_b   1.000
_cell.length_c   1.000
_cell.angle_alpha   90.00
_cell.angle_beta   90.00
_cell.angle_gamma   90.00
#
_symmetry.space_group_name_H-M   'P 1'
#
loop_
_entity.id
_entity.type
_entity.pdbx_description
1 polymer ?
#
loop_
_entity_poly.entity_id
_entity_poly.type
_entity_poly.pdbx_seq_one_letter_code
_entity_poly.pdbx_strand_id
1 'polypeptide(L)'
;MAEYSDVSVNLRPELLKAVHFIFKEQCNLQPGWRVLVICDSHTPQHVSTAFTGVAMSFRAEVVELRVPMAPHPAYQPGFTWDPLISSTVLAAAEHADLVVDMAIGYADFMVEIVRR
;
A
#
# COMPACT_ATOMS: atom_id res chain seq x y z
N MET A 1 -24.60 -9.40 13.47
CA MET A 1 -23.16 -9.12 13.71
C MET A 1 -22.39 -10.28 13.13
N ALA A 2 -21.73 -10.10 11.99
CA ALA A 2 -20.77 -11.09 11.52
C ALA A 2 -19.54 -10.96 12.42
N GLU A 3 -19.27 -11.97 13.24
CA GLU A 3 -17.96 -12.14 13.87
C GLU A 3 -16.95 -12.26 12.73
N TYR A 4 -16.19 -11.20 12.49
CA TYR A 4 -14.96 -11.30 11.71
C TYR A 4 -14.01 -12.18 12.51
N SER A 5 -13.99 -13.46 12.16
CA SER A 5 -13.10 -14.46 12.73
C SER A 5 -11.66 -13.98 12.61
N ASP A 6 -11.04 -13.77 13.77
CA ASP A 6 -9.61 -13.69 14.07
C ASP A 6 -8.68 -13.79 12.82
N VAL A 7 -8.53 -12.67 12.10
CA VAL A 7 -7.52 -12.53 11.05
C VAL A 7 -6.19 -12.38 11.78
N SER A 8 -5.56 -13.53 12.07
CA SER A 8 -4.35 -13.70 12.87
C SER A 8 -3.59 -12.39 13.11
N VAL A 9 -3.63 -11.90 14.36
CA VAL A 9 -2.89 -10.71 14.81
C VAL A 9 -1.36 -10.87 14.62
N ASN A 10 -0.90 -12.10 14.37
CA ASN A 10 0.50 -12.45 14.24
C ASN A 10 0.94 -12.53 12.77
N LEU A 11 2.07 -11.87 12.48
CA LEU A 11 2.81 -11.98 11.24
C LEU A 11 3.27 -13.43 11.03
N ARG A 12 2.69 -14.11 10.03
CA ARG A 12 3.08 -15.47 9.66
C ARG A 12 4.41 -15.47 8.87
N PRO A 13 5.37 -16.37 9.16
CA PRO A 13 6.62 -16.47 8.40
C PRO A 13 6.42 -16.65 6.88
N GLU A 14 5.33 -17.30 6.49
CA GLU A 14 4.96 -17.51 5.09
C GLU A 14 4.66 -16.20 4.38
N LEU A 15 4.06 -15.23 5.07
CA LEU A 15 3.79 -13.90 4.51
C LEU A 15 5.11 -13.18 4.20
N LEU A 16 6.10 -13.25 5.09
CA LEU A 16 7.42 -12.65 4.86
C LEU A 16 8.12 -13.27 3.64
N LYS A 17 8.03 -14.60 3.47
CA LYS A 17 8.58 -15.29 2.30
C LYS A 17 7.88 -14.85 1.01
N ALA A 18 6.55 -14.71 1.04
CA ALA A 18 5.77 -14.27 -0.11
C ALA A 18 6.12 -12.83 -0.50
N VAL A 19 6.17 -11.91 0.47
CA VAL A 19 6.57 -10.51 0.24
C VAL A 19 8.00 -10.42 -0.32
N HIS A 20 8.94 -11.19 0.23
CA HIS A 20 10.31 -11.24 -0.28
C HIS A 20 10.36 -11.75 -1.72
N PHE A 21 9.58 -12.79 -2.05
CA PHE A 21 9.46 -13.29 -3.42
C PHE A 21 8.90 -12.22 -4.36
N ILE A 22 7.83 -11.50 -3.97
CA ILE A 22 7.25 -10.41 -4.76
C ILE A 22 8.31 -9.35 -5.06
N PHE A 23 9.00 -8.83 -4.03
CA PHE A 23 9.99 -7.79 -4.24
C PHE A 23 11.18 -8.25 -5.08
N LYS A 24 11.68 -9.46 -4.87
CA LYS A 24 12.86 -9.96 -5.59
C LYS A 24 12.54 -10.37 -7.02
N GLU A 25 11.50 -11.19 -7.21
CA GLU A 25 11.26 -11.90 -8.47
C GLU A 25 10.26 -11.19 -9.37
N GLN A 26 9.34 -10.39 -8.81
CA GLN A 26 8.32 -9.68 -9.60
C GLN A 26 8.65 -8.20 -9.77
N CYS A 27 9.07 -7.53 -8.70
CA CYS A 27 9.41 -6.11 -8.76
C CYS A 27 10.89 -5.85 -9.10
N ASN A 28 11.76 -6.85 -8.91
CA ASN A 28 13.22 -6.69 -8.99
C ASN A 28 13.71 -5.46 -8.18
N LEU A 29 13.26 -5.36 -6.93
CA LEU A 29 13.55 -4.24 -6.03
C LEU A 29 15.07 -4.06 -5.85
N GLN A 30 15.57 -2.87 -6.17
CA GLN A 30 16.99 -2.54 -6.03
C GLN A 30 17.29 -1.79 -4.71
N PRO A 31 18.51 -1.92 -4.18
CA PRO A 31 18.98 -1.07 -3.09
C PRO A 31 18.86 0.43 -3.42
N GLY A 32 18.40 1.23 -2.46
CA GLY A 32 18.21 2.67 -2.61
C GLY A 32 16.91 3.09 -3.30
N TRP A 33 16.08 2.14 -3.79
CA TRP A 33 14.75 2.48 -4.30
C TRP A 33 13.86 3.04 -3.22
N ARG A 34 13.09 4.06 -3.57
CA ARG A 34 12.07 4.69 -2.74
C ARG A 34 10.76 3.91 -2.92
N VAL A 35 10.34 3.20 -1.90
CA VAL A 35 9.12 2.40 -1.88
C VAL A 35 8.04 3.16 -1.14
N LEU A 36 6.96 3.48 -1.83
CA LEU A 36 5.76 4.05 -1.23
C LEU A 36 4.77 2.94 -0.90
N VAL A 37 4.40 2.82 0.37
CA VAL A 37 3.38 1.88 0.86
C VAL A 37 2.12 2.67 1.20
N ILE A 38 1.00 2.38 0.53
CA ILE A 38 -0.28 3.06 0.75
C ILE A 38 -1.23 2.10 1.47
N CYS A 39 -1.75 2.54 2.62
CA CYS A 39 -2.62 1.76 3.49
C CYS A 39 -3.88 2.54 3.86
N ASP A 40 -4.97 1.85 4.18
CA ASP A 40 -6.15 2.44 4.83
C ASP A 40 -6.49 1.69 6.13
N SER A 41 -7.70 1.91 6.67
CA SER A 41 -8.17 1.21 7.87
C SER A 41 -8.49 -0.28 7.66
N HIS A 42 -8.63 -0.75 6.43
CA HIS A 42 -8.85 -2.17 6.11
C HIS A 42 -7.54 -2.94 6.00
N THR A 43 -6.42 -2.27 5.69
CA THR A 43 -5.11 -2.90 5.62
C THR A 43 -4.69 -3.39 7.03
N PRO A 44 -4.58 -4.71 7.27
CA PRO A 44 -4.15 -5.20 8.58
C PRO A 44 -2.70 -4.77 8.87
N GLN A 45 -2.44 -4.27 10.08
CA GLN A 45 -1.14 -3.69 10.43
C GLN A 45 0.03 -4.68 10.24
N HIS A 46 -0.17 -5.96 10.54
CA HIS A 46 0.87 -6.97 10.35
C HIS A 46 1.24 -7.14 8.86
N VAL A 47 0.30 -6.89 7.94
CA VAL A 47 0.54 -6.94 6.50
C VAL A 47 1.37 -5.72 6.08
N SER A 48 0.97 -4.51 6.45
CA SER A 48 1.75 -3.30 6.09
C SER A 48 3.17 -3.36 6.66
N THR A 49 3.31 -3.83 7.90
CA THR A 49 4.60 -4.05 8.56
C THR A 49 5.47 -5.07 7.81
N ALA A 50 4.87 -6.13 7.24
CA ALA A 50 5.60 -7.11 6.45
C ALA A 50 6.20 -6.49 5.18
N PHE A 51 5.41 -5.73 4.42
CA PHE A 51 5.87 -5.05 3.22
C PHE A 51 6.95 -4.02 3.53
N THR A 52 6.74 -3.18 4.55
CA THR A 52 7.74 -2.19 4.98
C THR A 52 9.03 -2.86 5.42
N GLY A 53 8.98 -3.84 6.33
CA GLY A 53 10.15 -4.50 6.87
C GLY A 53 10.96 -5.28 5.83
N VAL A 54 10.27 -5.98 4.92
CA VAL A 54 10.97 -6.70 3.85
C VAL A 54 11.57 -5.73 2.85
N ALA A 55 10.88 -4.66 2.43
CA ALA A 55 11.47 -3.66 1.55
C ALA A 55 12.75 -3.05 2.15
N MET A 56 12.74 -2.68 3.44
CA MET A 56 13.91 -2.19 4.14
C MET A 56 15.06 -3.22 4.17
N SER A 57 14.76 -4.51 4.22
CA SER A 57 15.79 -5.57 4.16
C SER A 57 16.53 -5.62 2.82
N PHE A 58 15.92 -5.11 1.74
CA PHE A 58 16.56 -4.88 0.43
C PHE A 58 17.34 -3.56 0.37
N ARG A 59 17.42 -2.82 1.49
CA ARG A 59 18.00 -1.46 1.58
C ARG A 59 17.21 -0.43 0.76
N ALA A 60 15.90 -0.61 0.63
CA ALA A 60 15.01 0.41 0.11
C ALA A 60 14.72 1.50 1.16
N GLU A 61 14.44 2.71 0.69
CA GLU A 61 13.90 3.80 1.50
C GLU A 61 12.38 3.69 1.48
N VAL A 62 11.73 3.52 2.64
CA VAL A 62 10.28 3.24 2.69
C VAL A 62 9.53 4.42 3.29
N VAL A 63 8.47 4.85 2.60
CA VAL A 63 7.47 5.79 3.12
C VAL A 63 6.14 5.05 3.21
N GLU A 64 5.55 4.97 4.41
CA GLU A 64 4.18 4.48 4.58
C GLU A 64 3.22 5.66 4.72
N LEU A 65 2.23 5.72 3.82
CA LEU A 65 1.12 6.65 3.90
C LEU A 65 -0.16 5.91 4.30
N ARG A 66 -0.74 6.35 5.42
CA ARG A 66 -2.06 5.89 5.84
C ARG A 66 -3.11 6.91 5.42
N VAL A 67 -3.88 6.57 4.40
CA VAL A 67 -4.94 7.41 3.86
C VAL A 67 -6.28 7.06 4.51
N PRO A 68 -7.24 8.01 4.55
CA PRO A 68 -8.59 7.73 5.01
C PRO A 68 -9.26 6.59 4.22
N MET A 69 -10.24 5.96 4.83
CA MET A 69 -11.00 4.91 4.16
C MET A 69 -11.85 5.48 3.03
N ALA A 70 -11.92 4.79 1.90
CA ALA A 70 -12.92 5.11 0.88
C ALA A 70 -14.33 4.97 1.42
N PRO A 71 -15.28 5.79 0.98
CA PRO A 71 -16.67 5.54 1.29
C PRO A 71 -17.08 4.18 0.73
N HIS A 72 -18.11 3.63 1.36
CA HIS A 72 -18.67 2.34 1.00
C HIS A 72 -18.92 2.26 -0.52
N PRO A 73 -18.61 1.12 -1.19
CA PRO A 73 -18.69 0.98 -2.66
C PRO A 73 -20.01 1.41 -3.30
N ALA A 74 -21.12 1.32 -2.56
CA ALA A 74 -22.42 1.83 -2.97
C ALA A 74 -22.46 3.35 -3.28
N TYR A 75 -21.47 4.12 -2.82
CA TYR A 75 -21.34 5.57 -3.06
C TYR A 75 -20.20 5.93 -4.03
N GLN A 76 -19.46 4.94 -4.55
CA GLN A 76 -18.24 5.17 -5.33
C GLN A 76 -18.42 5.74 -6.75
N PRO A 77 -19.56 5.61 -7.47
CA PRO A 77 -19.68 6.26 -8.78
C PRO A 77 -19.72 7.80 -8.73
N GLY A 78 -19.84 8.41 -7.54
CA GLY A 78 -19.92 9.87 -7.38
C GLY A 78 -19.01 10.44 -6.30
N PHE A 79 -18.14 9.63 -5.69
CA PHE A 79 -17.23 10.12 -4.67
C PHE A 79 -15.97 10.69 -5.30
N THR A 80 -15.71 11.97 -5.01
CA THR A 80 -14.44 12.62 -5.30
C THR A 80 -13.64 12.70 -4.00
N TRP A 81 -12.39 12.25 -4.07
CA TRP A 81 -11.48 12.30 -2.94
C TRP A 81 -11.20 13.73 -2.50
N ASP A 82 -10.87 13.89 -1.22
CA ASP A 82 -10.36 15.17 -0.70
C ASP A 82 -9.10 15.54 -1.52
N PRO A 83 -9.08 16.71 -2.18
CA PRO A 83 -7.97 17.12 -3.03
C PRO A 83 -6.62 17.13 -2.32
N LEU A 84 -6.59 17.40 -1.00
CA LEU A 84 -5.34 17.39 -0.22
C LEU A 84 -4.79 15.98 -0.03
N ILE A 85 -5.66 14.99 0.18
CA ILE A 85 -5.27 13.58 0.27
C ILE A 85 -4.70 13.15 -1.07
N SER A 86 -5.44 13.40 -2.16
CA SER A 86 -5.01 13.08 -3.51
C SER A 86 -3.67 13.74 -3.85
N SER A 87 -3.49 15.03 -3.56
CA SER A 87 -2.22 15.73 -3.83
C SER A 87 -1.06 15.16 -3.01
N THR A 88 -1.31 14.74 -1.77
CA THR A 88 -0.27 14.17 -0.90
C THR A 88 0.19 12.81 -1.43
N VAL A 89 -0.76 11.95 -1.82
CA VAL A 89 -0.45 10.64 -2.42
C VAL A 89 0.30 10.82 -3.74
N LEU A 90 -0.17 11.72 -4.62
CA LEU A 90 0.49 11.98 -5.90
C LEU A 90 1.90 12.55 -5.73
N ALA A 91 2.12 13.46 -4.77
CA ALA A 91 3.44 14.01 -4.49
C ALA A 91 4.40 12.95 -3.93
N ALA A 92 3.91 12.04 -3.07
CA ALA A 92 4.72 10.93 -2.58
C ALA A 92 5.04 9.92 -3.71
N ALA A 93 4.06 9.66 -4.59
CA ALA A 93 4.23 8.74 -5.70
C ALA A 93 5.19 9.28 -6.78
N GLU A 94 5.24 10.60 -7.00
CA GLU A 94 6.20 11.25 -7.92
C GLU A 94 7.67 10.93 -7.58
N HIS A 95 7.93 10.61 -6.32
CA HIS A 95 9.25 10.29 -5.83
C HIS A 95 9.41 8.80 -5.50
N ALA A 96 8.43 7.95 -5.83
CA ALA A 96 8.51 6.53 -5.60
C ALA A 96 9.07 5.81 -6.83
N ASP A 97 10.02 4.90 -6.61
CA ASP A 97 10.48 3.96 -7.63
C ASP A 97 9.58 2.71 -7.66
N LEU A 98 8.87 2.43 -6.57
CA LEU A 98 7.89 1.36 -6.45
C LEU A 98 6.72 1.79 -5.54
N VAL A 99 5.49 1.54 -5.99
CA VAL A 99 4.27 1.75 -5.19
C VAL A 99 3.67 0.40 -4.81
N VAL A 100 3.42 0.22 -3.51
CA VAL A 100 2.67 -0.91 -2.94
C VAL A 100 1.33 -0.37 -2.46
N ASP A 101 0.29 -0.54 -3.28
CA ASP A 101 -1.06 -0.13 -2.93
C ASP A 101 -1.81 -1.27 -2.23
N MET A 102 -2.17 -1.04 -0.97
CA MET A 102 -2.99 -1.93 -0.15
C MET A 102 -4.27 -1.24 0.36
N ALA A 103 -4.54 -0.02 -0.11
CA ALA A 103 -5.74 0.72 0.24
C ALA A 103 -6.90 0.36 -0.70
N ILE A 104 -8.14 0.38 -0.20
CA ILE A 104 -9.31 0.01 -0.99
C ILE A 104 -10.01 1.28 -1.51
N GLY A 105 -10.32 1.32 -2.81
CA GLY A 105 -11.19 2.34 -3.41
C GLY A 105 -10.48 3.48 -4.13
N TYR A 106 -9.19 3.32 -4.41
CA TYR A 106 -8.30 4.39 -4.85
C TYR A 106 -7.80 4.24 -6.30
N ALA A 107 -8.48 3.42 -7.10
CA ALA A 107 -8.06 3.06 -8.45
C ALA A 107 -7.82 4.27 -9.39
N ASP A 108 -8.58 5.37 -9.23
CA ASP A 108 -8.45 6.55 -10.10
C ASP A 108 -7.10 7.25 -9.95
N PHE A 109 -6.56 7.36 -8.73
CA PHE A 109 -5.22 7.92 -8.57
C PHE A 109 -4.15 6.95 -9.09
N MET A 110 -4.37 5.64 -9.00
CA MET A 110 -3.41 4.66 -9.51
C MET A 110 -3.29 4.76 -11.03
N VAL A 111 -4.41 5.03 -11.72
CA VAL A 111 -4.41 5.36 -13.15
C VAL A 111 -3.58 6.63 -13.41
N GLU A 112 -3.71 7.66 -12.57
CA GLU A 112 -2.92 8.88 -12.71
C GLU A 112 -1.43 8.65 -12.46
N ILE A 113 -1.06 7.87 -11.43
CA ILE A 113 0.33 7.50 -11.13
C ILE A 113 0.96 6.74 -12.29
N VAL A 114 0.24 5.76 -12.87
CA VAL A 114 0.75 4.92 -13.98
C VAL A 114 0.84 5.66 -15.31
N ARG A 115 0.00 6.68 -15.54
CA ARG A 115 0.00 7.46 -16.79
C ARG A 115 1.16 8.45 -16.90
N ARG A 116 1.87 8.71 -15.81
CA ARG A 116 3.04 9.59 -15.77
C ARG A 116 4.30 8.81 -16.12
#